data_AF-A0AA96UI38-F1
#
_entry.id   AF-A0AA96UI38-F1
#
_cell.length_a   1.000
_cell.length_b   1.000
_cell.length_c   1.000
_cell.angle_alpha   90.00
_cell.angle_beta   90.00
_cell.angle_gamma   90.00
#
_symmetry.space_group_name_H-M   'P 1'
#
loop_
_entity.id
_entity.type
_entity.pdbx_description
1 polymer ?
#
loop_
_entity_poly.entity_id
_entity_poly.type
_entity_poly.pdbx_seq_one_letter_code
_entity_poly.pdbx_strand_id
1 'polypeptide(L)'
;MLDAYGYEPVREGPTEVRLHNCPFHPLAAKATDLVCGLNRAFLDGYLAGLDTTAVRAVLDPRPGECCVVLTDTGPGPGQDGPR
;
A
#
# COMPACT_ATOMS: atom_id res chain seq x y z
N MET A 1 -13.06 -3.35 4.87
CA MET A 1 -11.94 -4.30 4.77
C MET A 1 -11.54 -4.41 3.30
N LEU A 2 -10.24 -4.56 2.97
CA LEU A 2 -9.72 -4.40 1.59
C LEU A 2 -10.14 -5.53 0.63
N ASP A 3 -10.41 -6.71 1.16
CA ASP A 3 -11.04 -7.85 0.48
C ASP A 3 -12.37 -7.50 -0.19
N ALA A 4 -13.16 -6.61 0.43
CA ALA A 4 -14.40 -6.10 -0.17
C ALA A 4 -14.17 -5.26 -1.45
N TYR A 5 -12.94 -4.81 -1.69
CA TYR A 5 -12.52 -4.07 -2.89
C TYR A 5 -11.71 -4.95 -3.86
N GLY A 6 -11.69 -6.27 -3.65
CA GLY A 6 -11.02 -7.22 -4.51
C GLY A 6 -9.51 -7.35 -4.26
N TYR A 7 -9.00 -6.85 -3.14
CA TYR A 7 -7.62 -7.09 -2.73
C TYR A 7 -7.47 -8.39 -1.93
N GLU A 8 -6.28 -8.99 -1.95
CA GLU A 8 -5.92 -10.14 -1.12
C GLU A 8 -4.87 -9.74 -0.07
N PRO A 9 -5.29 -9.14 1.07
CA PRO A 9 -4.36 -8.68 2.09
C PRO A 9 -3.80 -9.82 2.94
N VAL A 10 -2.48 -9.86 3.08
CA VAL A 10 -1.74 -10.83 3.89
C VAL A 10 -0.78 -10.08 4.80
N ARG A 11 -0.78 -10.43 6.09
CA ARG A 11 0.14 -9.84 7.06
C ARG A 11 1.51 -10.53 6.95
N GLU A 12 2.52 -9.80 6.51
CA GLU A 12 3.91 -10.27 6.33
C GLU A 12 4.81 -9.75 7.46
N GLY A 13 4.32 -9.82 8.70
CA GLY A 13 5.03 -9.38 9.89
C GLY A 13 4.23 -8.43 10.80
N PRO A 14 4.88 -7.88 11.84
CA PRO A 14 4.19 -7.05 12.83
C PRO A 14 3.70 -5.72 12.24
N THR A 15 4.43 -5.15 11.28
CA THR A 15 4.22 -3.79 10.75
C THR A 15 3.95 -3.77 9.26
N GLU A 16 3.69 -4.91 8.62
CA GLU A 16 3.54 -5.01 7.17
C GLU A 16 2.31 -5.83 6.77
N VAL A 17 1.53 -5.28 5.84
CA VAL A 17 0.46 -5.98 5.11
C VAL A 17 0.73 -5.85 3.63
N ARG A 18 0.99 -7.00 3.01
CA ARG A 18 1.16 -7.20 1.57
C ARG A 18 -0.20 -7.44 0.92
N LEU A 19 -0.35 -7.05 -0.33
CA LEU A 19 -1.52 -7.36 -1.14
C LEU A 19 -1.08 -8.33 -2.25
N HIS A 20 -1.48 -9.60 -2.14
CA HIS A 20 -1.03 -10.69 -3.04
C HIS A 20 -1.66 -10.65 -4.43
N ASN A 21 -2.57 -9.70 -4.66
CA ASN A 21 -3.10 -9.42 -5.98
C ASN A 21 -3.10 -7.92 -6.28
N CYS A 22 -3.13 -7.60 -7.57
CA CYS A 22 -3.56 -6.30 -8.05
C CYS A 22 -4.93 -6.50 -8.69
N PRO A 23 -6.02 -5.88 -8.21
CA PRO A 23 -7.34 -6.04 -8.83
C PRO A 23 -7.36 -5.54 -10.28
N PHE A 24 -6.37 -4.73 -10.67
CA PHE A 24 -6.15 -4.26 -12.04
C PHE A 24 -5.06 -5.03 -12.81
N HIS A 25 -4.72 -6.27 -12.41
CA HIS A 25 -3.61 -7.05 -12.99
C HIS A 25 -3.54 -7.04 -14.53
N PRO A 26 -4.66 -7.24 -15.27
CA PRO A 26 -4.63 -7.21 -16.74
C PRO A 26 -4.21 -5.85 -17.33
N LEU A 27 -4.46 -4.76 -16.59
CA LEU A 27 -4.06 -3.40 -16.96
C LEU A 27 -2.66 -3.07 -16.45
N ALA A 28 -2.28 -3.59 -15.28
CA ALA A 28 -0.96 -3.40 -14.68
C ALA A 28 0.17 -3.88 -15.61
N ALA A 29 -0.05 -4.99 -16.33
CA ALA A 29 0.91 -5.51 -17.31
C ALA A 29 1.14 -4.57 -18.53
N LYS A 30 0.18 -3.68 -18.83
CA LYS A 30 0.23 -2.78 -20.00
C LYS A 30 0.63 -1.34 -19.64
N ALA A 31 0.39 -0.93 -18.40
CA ALA A 31 0.63 0.42 -17.92
C ALA A 31 0.99 0.40 -16.42
N THR A 32 2.12 -0.22 -16.10
CA THR A 32 2.52 -0.50 -14.71
C THR A 32 2.57 0.76 -13.86
N ASP A 33 3.30 1.80 -14.28
CA ASP A 33 3.44 3.04 -13.49
C ASP A 33 2.10 3.71 -13.21
N LEU A 34 1.20 3.74 -14.20
CA LEU A 34 -0.14 4.31 -14.07
C LEU A 34 -0.97 3.53 -13.05
N VAL A 35 -0.97 2.20 -13.15
CA VAL A 35 -1.77 1.34 -12.26
C VAL A 35 -1.19 1.31 -10.85
N CYS A 36 0.12 1.29 -10.70
CA CYS A 36 0.75 1.36 -9.38
C CYS A 36 0.44 2.71 -8.71
N GLY A 37 0.48 3.83 -9.46
CA GLY A 37 0.08 5.14 -8.96
C GLY A 37 -1.40 5.19 -8.55
N LEU A 38 -2.29 4.60 -9.36
CA LEU A 38 -3.72 4.49 -9.04
C LEU A 38 -3.96 3.69 -7.75
N ASN A 39 -3.31 2.54 -7.60
CA ASN A 39 -3.46 1.72 -6.39
C ASN A 39 -2.97 2.46 -5.15
N ARG A 40 -1.83 3.16 -5.24
CA ARG A 40 -1.34 3.97 -4.11
C ARG A 40 -2.34 5.06 -3.75
N ALA A 41 -2.84 5.82 -4.73
CA ALA A 41 -3.81 6.87 -4.48
C ALA A 41 -5.13 6.35 -3.89
N PHE A 42 -5.62 5.19 -4.35
CA PHE A 42 -6.77 4.53 -3.78
C PHE A 42 -6.55 4.15 -2.31
N LEU A 43 -5.40 3.52 -2.00
CA LEU A 43 -5.08 3.08 -0.65
C LEU A 43 -4.80 4.26 0.30
N ASP A 44 -4.17 5.33 -0.18
CA ASP A 44 -4.03 6.59 0.56
C ASP A 44 -5.41 7.16 0.92
N GLY A 45 -6.35 7.19 -0.04
CA GLY A 45 -7.74 7.62 0.19
C GLY A 45 -8.51 6.71 1.16
N TYR A 46 -8.30 5.39 1.06
CA TYR A 46 -8.89 4.42 1.98
C TYR A 46 -8.41 4.64 3.42
N LEU A 47 -7.09 4.83 3.62
CA LEU A 47 -6.52 5.13 4.93
C LEU A 47 -7.02 6.47 5.48
N ALA A 48 -7.11 7.50 4.63
CA ALA A 48 -7.68 8.79 5.02
C ALA A 48 -9.15 8.66 5.45
N GLY A 49 -9.95 7.84 4.76
CA GLY A 49 -11.35 7.57 5.13
C GLY A 49 -11.50 6.77 6.44
N LEU A 50 -10.44 6.09 6.89
CA LEU A 50 -10.36 5.44 8.20
C LEU A 50 -9.84 6.38 9.31
N ASP A 51 -9.52 7.62 8.98
CA ASP A 51 -8.94 8.63 9.90
C ASP A 51 -7.72 8.10 10.68
N THR A 52 -6.84 7.38 9.98
CA THR A 52 -5.63 6.79 10.58
C THR A 52 -4.35 7.38 10.02
N THR A 53 -3.39 7.64 10.91
CA THR A 53 -2.01 8.03 10.58
C THR A 53 -1.00 6.95 10.95
N ALA A 54 -1.45 5.85 11.54
CA ALA A 54 -0.59 4.76 12.01
C ALA A 54 -0.08 3.87 10.86
N VAL A 55 -0.71 3.95 9.69
CA VAL A 55 -0.36 3.12 8.52
C VAL A 55 -0.24 4.05 7.32
N ARG A 56 0.69 3.72 6.42
CA ARG A 56 0.90 4.41 5.15
C ARG A 56 0.95 3.42 3.99
N ALA A 57 0.52 3.87 2.81
CA ALA A 57 0.65 3.12 1.57
C ALA A 57 1.97 3.49 0.87
N VAL A 58 2.80 2.49 0.59
CA VAL A 58 4.14 2.67 0.01
C VAL A 58 4.23 1.84 -1.27
N LEU A 59 4.83 2.42 -2.32
CA LEU A 59 5.16 1.66 -3.53
C LEU A 59 6.30 0.68 -3.24
N ASP A 60 6.03 -0.60 -3.39
CA ASP A 60 7.00 -1.71 -3.31
C ASP A 60 6.63 -2.79 -4.35
N PRO A 61 6.90 -2.55 -5.65
CA PRO A 61 6.50 -3.46 -6.72
C PRO A 61 7.22 -4.80 -6.69
N ARG A 62 6.46 -5.90 -6.70
CA ARG A 62 6.98 -7.27 -6.83
C ARG A 62 6.22 -8.05 -7.90
N PRO A 63 6.89 -8.96 -8.64
CA PRO A 63 6.22 -9.79 -9.64
C PRO A 63 5.08 -10.62 -9.01
N GLY A 64 3.88 -10.56 -9.61
CA GLY A 64 2.73 -11.34 -9.16
C GLY A 64 1.93 -10.72 -8.01
N GLU A 65 2.38 -9.62 -7.42
CA GLU A 65 1.74 -8.97 -6.27
C GLU A 65 1.24 -7.55 -6.62
N CYS A 66 0.52 -6.90 -5.70
CA CYS A 66 0.25 -5.47 -5.82
C CYS A 66 1.54 -4.66 -5.74
N CYS A 67 1.58 -3.51 -6.42
CA CYS A 67 2.71 -2.59 -6.29
C CYS A 67 2.76 -1.84 -4.96
N VAL A 68 1.80 -2.06 -4.07
CA VAL A 68 1.63 -1.26 -2.85
C VAL A 68 1.61 -2.17 -1.64
N VAL A 69 2.35 -1.75 -0.62
CA VAL A 69 2.35 -2.33 0.72
C VAL A 69 1.76 -1.34 1.70
N LEU A 70 1.03 -1.86 2.68
CA LEU A 70 0.63 -1.08 3.84
C LEU A 70 1.61 -1.37 4.97
N THR A 71 2.27 -0.32 5.45
CA THR A 71 3.24 -0.44 6.52
C THR A 71 2.95 0.56 7.62
N ASP A 72 3.33 0.23 8.85
CA ASP A 72 3.29 1.17 9.96
C ASP A 72 4.06 2.45 9.57
N THR A 73 3.55 3.60 9.99
CA THR A 73 4.26 4.87 9.81
C THR A 73 5.57 4.86 10.62
N GLY A 74 5.62 4.13 11.75
CA GLY A 74 6.78 4.02 12.64
C GLY A 74 7.31 5.40 13.10
N PRO A 75 8.38 5.45 13.90
CA PRO A 75 9.22 6.64 13.91
C PRO A 75 9.90 6.70 12.53
N GLY A 76 9.54 7.69 11.71
CA GLY A 76 10.17 7.89 10.41
C GLY A 76 11.71 7.98 10.55
N PRO A 77 12.50 7.60 9.53
CA PRO A 77 13.93 7.77 9.58
C PRO A 77 14.23 9.29 9.61
N GLY A 78 14.67 9.81 10.76
CA GLY A 78 15.24 11.15 10.87
C GLY A 78 14.31 12.28 11.33
N GLN A 79 13.63 12.13 12.48
CA GLN A 79 13.27 13.28 13.30
C GLN A 79 14.10 13.28 14.59
N ASP A 80 15.40 13.49 14.42
CA ASP A 80 16.31 13.90 15.49
C ASP A 80 16.87 15.27 15.09
N GLY A 81 16.10 16.31 15.41
CA GLY A 81 16.48 17.71 15.21
C GLY A 81 16.55 18.38 16.59
N PRO A 82 17.64 19.09 16.93
CA PRO A 82 17.83 19.59 18.28
C PRO A 82 16.86 20.73 18.59
N ARG A 83 16.35 20.73 19.83
CA ARG A 83 15.62 21.84 20.46
C ARG A 83 16.52 23.06 20.63
#